data_AF-A0A954N149-F1
#
_entry.id   AF-A0A954N149-F1
#
_cell.length_a   1.000
_cell.length_b   1.000
_cell.length_c   1.000
_cell.angle_alpha   90.00
_cell.angle_beta   90.00
_cell.angle_gamma   90.00
#
_symmetry.space_group_name_H-M   'P 1'
#
loop_
_entity.id
_entity.type
_entity.pdbx_description
1 polymer ?
#
loop_
_entity_poly.entity_id
_entity_poly.type
_entity_poly.pdbx_seq_one_letter_code
_entity_poly.pdbx_strand_id
1 'polypeptide(L)'
;SGQLARRRIEEVKILALNPYFDLALLKLPKQEDLKFKPVYVASDNDLREGDQVFAIGSPLGLERSVSQGIVSARNRGFEGLTYIQTTAQINPGNSGGPLFNLRGEVVGVINMKLAFGEGLGFAIPVAILKHFLSNQEAFAFDKNNSNTGYRYFDPPRRRNPKNPPVPQPEAKP
;
A
#
# COMPACT_ATOMS: atom_id res chain seq x y z
N SER A 1 22.73 16.71 15.27
CA SER A 1 21.74 17.71 14.82
C SER A 1 21.66 17.67 13.30
N GLY A 2 20.85 16.77 12.73
CA GLY A 2 20.78 16.57 11.28
C GLY A 2 19.75 17.49 10.63
N GLN A 3 20.18 18.63 10.09
CA GLN A 3 19.34 19.36 9.15
C GLN A 3 19.19 18.52 7.88
N LEU A 4 18.02 17.91 7.73
CA LEU A 4 17.65 17.17 6.53
C LEU A 4 17.11 18.16 5.50
N ALA A 5 17.83 18.31 4.39
CA ALA A 5 17.48 19.21 3.29
C ALA A 5 16.41 18.60 2.37
N ARG A 6 15.47 19.42 1.92
CA ARG A 6 14.50 19.03 0.89
C ARG A 6 15.24 18.80 -0.43
N ARG A 7 14.97 17.66 -1.07
CA ARG A 7 15.53 17.32 -2.38
C ARG A 7 14.40 17.05 -3.37
N ARG A 8 14.48 17.66 -4.55
CA ARG A 8 13.64 17.31 -5.69
C ARG A 8 14.33 16.19 -6.46
N ILE A 9 13.59 15.12 -6.75
CA ILE A 9 14.05 14.03 -7.62
C ILE A 9 13.17 14.09 -8.87
N GLU A 10 13.82 14.19 -10.02
CA GLU A 10 13.16 14.20 -11.32
C GLU A 10 13.20 12.81 -11.95
N GLU A 11 12.51 12.62 -13.08
CA GLU A 11 12.50 11.35 -13.84
C GLU A 11 12.02 10.11 -13.05
N VAL A 12 11.10 10.32 -12.09
CA VAL A 12 10.44 9.23 -11.36
C VAL A 12 9.56 8.43 -12.33
N LYS A 13 9.73 7.11 -12.36
CA LYS A 13 8.95 6.20 -13.21
C LYS A 13 7.86 5.51 -12.40
N ILE A 14 6.68 5.34 -12.98
CA ILE A 14 5.65 4.45 -12.46
C ILE A 14 5.96 3.04 -12.97
N LEU A 15 6.18 2.09 -12.07
CA LEU A 15 6.39 0.68 -12.41
C LEU A 15 5.09 -0.09 -12.46
N ALA A 16 4.23 0.14 -11.47
CA ALA A 16 2.94 -0.51 -11.34
C ALA A 16 1.89 0.46 -10.79
N LEU A 17 0.65 0.30 -11.22
CA LEU A 17 -0.48 1.10 -10.79
C LEU A 17 -1.71 0.21 -10.69
N ASN A 18 -2.37 0.23 -9.54
CA ASN A 18 -3.67 -0.39 -9.36
C ASN A 18 -4.64 0.65 -8.79
N PRO A 19 -5.49 1.26 -9.64
CA PRO A 19 -6.47 2.26 -9.19
C PRO A 19 -7.52 1.69 -8.25
N TYR A 20 -7.82 0.38 -8.33
CA TYR A 20 -8.81 -0.25 -7.47
C TYR A 20 -8.31 -0.35 -6.02
N PHE A 21 -7.03 -0.66 -5.80
CA PHE A 21 -6.43 -0.66 -4.45
C PHE A 21 -5.89 0.71 -4.02
N ASP A 22 -5.94 1.70 -4.91
CA ASP A 22 -5.29 3.01 -4.77
C ASP A 22 -3.80 2.90 -4.37
N LEU A 23 -3.07 2.06 -5.12
CA LEU A 23 -1.64 1.84 -4.92
C LEU A 23 -0.86 2.09 -6.21
N ALA A 24 0.31 2.72 -6.07
CA ALA A 24 1.29 2.90 -7.13
C ALA A 24 2.68 2.52 -6.63
N LEU A 25 3.45 1.82 -7.46
CA LEU A 25 4.86 1.54 -7.23
C LEU A 25 5.70 2.46 -8.11
N LEU A 26 6.56 3.26 -7.48
CA LEU A 26 7.42 4.22 -8.14
C LEU A 26 8.88 3.76 -8.11
N LYS A 27 9.63 4.12 -9.16
CA LYS A 27 11.07 3.94 -9.25
C LYS A 27 11.74 5.30 -9.39
N LEU A 28 12.60 5.61 -8.43
CA LEU A 28 13.48 6.76 -8.48
C LEU A 28 14.73 6.43 -9.32
N PRO A 29 15.31 7.38 -10.06
CA PRO A 29 16.64 7.22 -10.62
C PRO A 29 17.66 7.02 -9.48
N LYS A 30 18.73 6.27 -9.75
CA LYS A 30 19.80 6.05 -8.77
C LYS A 30 20.38 7.39 -8.33
N GLN A 31 20.48 7.60 -7.04
CA GLN A 31 21.06 8.80 -6.44
C GLN A 31 22.44 8.41 -5.89
N GLU A 32 23.53 8.92 -6.48
CA GLU A 32 24.89 8.51 -6.09
C GLU A 32 25.26 8.91 -4.65
N ASP A 33 24.68 10.02 -4.17
CA ASP A 33 24.95 10.62 -2.87
C ASP A 33 23.84 10.38 -1.82
N LEU A 34 22.76 9.66 -2.19
CA LEU A 34 21.63 9.40 -1.29
C LEU A 34 21.43 7.90 -1.08
N LYS A 35 21.61 7.47 0.17
CA LYS A 35 21.29 6.12 0.63
C LYS A 35 19.93 6.13 1.33
N PHE A 36 18.96 5.41 0.77
CA PHE A 36 17.67 5.21 1.41
C PHE A 36 17.77 4.14 2.49
N LYS A 37 17.19 4.39 3.65
CA LYS A 37 16.94 3.35 4.65
C LYS A 37 15.56 2.76 4.35
N PRO A 38 15.46 1.46 4.03
CA PRO A 38 14.17 0.84 3.84
C PRO A 38 13.40 0.79 5.16
N VAL A 39 12.08 0.72 5.06
CA VAL A 39 11.20 0.36 6.17
C VAL A 39 10.90 -1.14 6.09
N TYR A 40 10.61 -1.75 7.24
CA TYR A 40 10.18 -3.14 7.30
C TYR A 40 8.67 -3.22 7.16
N VAL A 41 8.20 -4.21 6.42
CA VAL A 41 6.77 -4.49 6.25
C VAL A 41 6.42 -5.65 7.18
N ALA A 42 5.35 -5.53 7.96
CA ALA A 42 4.95 -6.57 8.90
C ALA A 42 4.72 -7.92 8.17
N SER A 43 5.23 -9.01 8.76
CA SER A 43 5.07 -10.36 8.20
C SER A 43 3.62 -10.82 8.24
N ASP A 44 2.94 -10.52 9.35
CA ASP A 44 1.63 -11.04 9.69
C ASP A 44 0.62 -9.91 9.85
N ASN A 45 -0.66 -10.25 9.68
CA ASN A 45 -1.76 -9.32 9.93
C ASN A 45 -2.25 -9.49 11.38
N ASP A 46 -1.33 -9.39 12.34
CA ASP A 46 -1.54 -9.61 13.77
C ASP A 46 -2.20 -8.42 14.49
N LEU A 47 -2.50 -7.36 13.74
CA LEU A 47 -3.09 -6.14 14.24
C LEU A 47 -4.48 -6.38 14.84
N ARG A 48 -4.70 -5.89 16.05
CA ARG A 48 -5.96 -5.98 16.80
C ARG A 48 -6.49 -4.60 17.11
N GLU A 49 -7.81 -4.52 17.28
CA GLU A 49 -8.45 -3.33 17.84
C GLU A 49 -7.79 -2.94 19.18
N GLY A 50 -7.47 -1.65 19.34
CA GLY A 50 -6.76 -1.12 20.50
C GLY A 50 -5.24 -1.10 20.39
N ASP A 51 -4.63 -1.83 19.45
CA ASP A 51 -3.17 -1.75 19.25
C ASP A 51 -2.76 -0.34 18.83
N GLN A 52 -1.64 0.15 19.38
CA GLN A 52 -1.11 1.47 19.08
C GLN A 52 -0.47 1.52 17.69
N VAL A 53 -0.73 2.61 16.98
CA VAL A 53 -0.19 2.84 15.64
C VAL A 53 0.25 4.30 15.45
N PHE A 54 1.17 4.51 14.51
CA PHE A 54 1.71 5.82 14.17
C PHE A 54 1.61 6.07 12.68
N ALA A 55 1.07 7.21 12.28
CA ALA A 55 1.12 7.67 10.91
C ALA A 55 2.24 8.70 10.76
N ILE A 56 3.04 8.56 9.70
CA ILE A 56 4.07 9.54 9.33
C ILE A 56 3.73 10.12 7.96
N GLY A 57 3.70 11.44 7.87
CA GLY A 57 3.39 12.14 6.63
C GLY A 57 3.85 13.60 6.62
N SER A 58 3.37 14.32 5.63
CA SER A 58 3.70 15.74 5.42
C SER A 58 2.41 16.57 5.29
N PRO A 59 1.57 16.62 6.33
CA PRO A 59 0.29 17.32 6.27
C PRO A 59 0.52 18.81 6.00
N LEU A 60 -0.19 19.37 5.01
CA LEU A 60 -0.06 20.78 4.60
C LEU A 60 1.37 21.19 4.18
N GLY A 61 2.24 20.24 3.82
CA GLY A 61 3.64 20.51 3.52
C GLY A 61 4.54 20.67 4.77
N LEU A 62 4.00 20.47 5.97
CA LEU A 62 4.78 20.31 7.20
C LEU A 62 5.40 18.92 7.21
N GLU A 63 6.53 18.78 6.53
CA GLU A 63 7.25 17.51 6.43
C GLU A 63 7.50 16.90 7.82
N ARG A 64 7.37 15.57 7.92
CA ARG A 64 7.70 14.77 9.11
C ARG A 64 6.76 14.96 10.29
N SER A 65 5.47 15.15 10.04
CA SER A 65 4.49 15.07 11.11
C SER A 65 4.28 13.60 11.48
N VAL A 66 4.38 13.32 12.78
CA VAL A 66 4.04 12.02 13.34
C VAL A 66 2.75 12.19 14.14
N SER A 67 1.74 11.38 13.84
CA SER A 67 0.53 11.28 14.65
C SER A 67 0.40 9.89 15.23
N GLN A 68 -0.02 9.81 16.48
CA GLN A 68 -0.26 8.55 17.18
C GLN A 68 -1.76 8.34 17.32
N GLY A 69 -2.17 7.07 17.28
CA GLY A 69 -3.53 6.65 17.62
C GLY A 69 -3.57 5.17 17.92
N ILE A 70 -4.77 4.60 17.82
CA ILE A 70 -5.00 3.17 17.93
C ILE A 70 -5.68 2.65 16.67
N VAL A 71 -5.72 1.33 16.54
CA VAL A 71 -6.55 0.62 15.58
C VAL A 71 -7.97 0.60 16.14
N SER A 72 -8.90 1.26 15.44
CA SER A 72 -10.32 1.27 15.81
C SER A 72 -11.04 0.05 15.26
N ALA A 73 -10.66 -0.40 14.07
CA ALA A 73 -11.18 -1.61 13.43
C ALA A 73 -10.16 -2.09 12.40
N ARG A 74 -9.79 -3.37 12.42
CA ARG A 74 -8.78 -3.88 11.47
C ARG A 74 -9.33 -4.18 10.08
N ASN A 75 -10.63 -4.51 9.98
CA ASN A 75 -11.29 -4.96 8.75
C ASN A 75 -12.56 -4.14 8.46
N ARG A 76 -12.42 -2.83 8.26
CA ARG A 76 -13.57 -2.00 7.86
C ARG A 76 -13.80 -2.17 6.35
N GLY A 77 -14.95 -2.74 5.99
CA GLY A 77 -15.40 -2.80 4.60
C GLY A 77 -15.96 -1.46 4.12
N PHE A 78 -15.50 -0.98 2.97
CA PHE A 78 -16.04 0.20 2.29
C PHE A 78 -15.81 0.08 0.78
N GLU A 79 -16.86 0.26 -0.03
CA GLU A 79 -16.80 0.21 -1.51
C GLU A 79 -16.11 -1.04 -2.09
N GLY A 80 -16.32 -2.20 -1.46
CA GLY A 80 -15.74 -3.48 -1.91
C GLY A 80 -14.28 -3.71 -1.48
N LEU A 81 -13.70 -2.77 -0.74
CA LEU A 81 -12.34 -2.87 -0.20
C LEU A 81 -12.37 -3.00 1.33
N THR A 82 -11.25 -3.48 1.87
CA THR A 82 -11.04 -3.58 3.32
C THR A 82 -9.96 -2.61 3.75
N TYR A 83 -10.23 -1.88 4.83
CA TYR A 83 -9.34 -0.88 5.41
C TYR A 83 -9.07 -1.14 6.89
N ILE A 84 -7.90 -0.71 7.36
CA ILE A 84 -7.63 -0.47 8.78
C ILE A 84 -8.18 0.91 9.11
N GLN A 85 -9.09 0.97 10.07
CA GLN A 85 -9.56 2.22 10.66
C GLN A 85 -8.67 2.59 11.85
N THR A 86 -8.23 3.84 11.93
CA THR A 86 -7.39 4.35 13.01
C THR A 86 -7.85 5.71 13.54
N THR A 87 -7.62 5.94 14.83
CA THR A 87 -7.80 7.25 15.46
C THR A 87 -6.60 8.18 15.27
N ALA A 88 -5.49 7.71 14.70
CA ALA A 88 -4.34 8.55 14.41
C ALA A 88 -4.78 9.72 13.53
N GLN A 89 -4.32 10.94 13.84
CA GLN A 89 -4.73 12.12 13.09
C GLN A 89 -4.25 12.03 11.63
N ILE A 90 -5.20 11.87 10.71
CA ILE A 90 -4.98 11.86 9.27
C ILE A 90 -5.47 13.19 8.70
N ASN A 91 -4.63 13.83 7.89
CA ASN A 91 -4.94 15.06 7.17
C ASN A 91 -4.39 14.98 5.74
N PRO A 92 -4.86 15.83 4.81
CA PRO A 92 -4.28 15.94 3.48
C PRO A 92 -2.75 16.11 3.57
N GLY A 93 -2.02 15.22 2.89
CA GLY A 93 -0.55 15.11 2.96
C GLY A 93 -0.02 13.90 3.73
N ASN A 94 -0.90 13.13 4.41
CA ASN A 94 -0.54 11.82 4.96
C ASN A 94 -0.83 10.66 3.98
N SER A 95 -1.69 10.86 2.98
CA SER A 95 -2.00 9.85 1.95
C SER A 95 -0.74 9.36 1.24
N GLY A 96 -0.61 8.04 1.11
CA GLY A 96 0.59 7.35 0.61
C GLY A 96 1.66 7.10 1.69
N GLY A 97 1.53 7.70 2.87
CA GLY A 97 2.44 7.50 4.00
C GLY A 97 2.22 6.18 4.73
N PRO A 98 3.23 5.65 5.43
CA PRO A 98 3.10 4.42 6.21
C PRO A 98 2.30 4.61 7.50
N LEU A 99 1.52 3.59 7.85
CA LEU A 99 1.02 3.35 9.20
C LEU A 99 1.92 2.29 9.86
N PHE A 100 2.54 2.64 10.99
CA PHE A 100 3.46 1.78 11.72
C PHE A 100 2.83 1.20 12.98
N ASN A 101 3.22 -0.03 13.32
CA ASN A 101 3.06 -0.57 14.68
C ASN A 101 4.21 -0.12 15.61
N LEU A 102 4.15 -0.50 16.88
CA LEU A 102 5.19 -0.21 17.88
C LEU A 102 6.56 -0.85 17.58
N ARG A 103 6.62 -1.86 16.69
CA ARG A 103 7.86 -2.51 16.27
C ARG A 103 8.55 -1.74 15.12
N GLY A 104 7.95 -0.67 14.63
CA GLY A 104 8.46 0.10 13.48
C GLY A 104 8.20 -0.58 12.14
N GLU A 105 7.25 -1.52 12.08
CA GLU A 105 6.87 -2.22 10.87
C GLU A 105 5.63 -1.57 10.23
N VAL A 106 5.62 -1.47 8.91
CA VAL A 106 4.47 -0.99 8.14
C VAL A 106 3.35 -2.02 8.22
N VAL A 107 2.22 -1.61 8.79
CA VAL A 107 0.99 -2.40 8.90
C VAL A 107 -0.10 -1.92 7.93
N GLY A 108 0.10 -0.77 7.30
CA GLY A 108 -0.75 -0.30 6.21
C GLY A 108 -0.23 0.98 5.53
N VAL A 109 -0.91 1.38 4.46
CA VAL A 109 -0.64 2.63 3.72
C VAL A 109 -1.80 3.57 3.94
N ILE A 110 -1.55 4.75 4.52
CA ILE A 110 -2.59 5.76 4.74
C ILE A 110 -3.20 6.15 3.40
N ASN A 111 -4.52 6.13 3.33
CA ASN A 111 -5.24 6.39 2.09
C ASN A 111 -6.10 7.66 2.22
N MET A 112 -7.08 7.62 3.11
CA MET A 112 -8.10 8.66 3.23
C MET A 112 -8.47 8.95 4.69
N LYS A 113 -9.22 10.03 4.88
CA LYS A 113 -10.02 10.29 6.08
C LYS A 113 -11.46 10.60 5.65
N LEU A 114 -12.44 10.23 6.45
CA LEU A 114 -13.80 10.73 6.23
C LEU A 114 -13.89 12.19 6.70
N ALA A 115 -14.38 13.07 5.83
CA ALA A 115 -14.42 14.51 6.09
C ALA A 115 -15.37 14.92 7.22
N PHE A 116 -16.38 14.10 7.52
CA PHE A 116 -17.44 14.40 8.47
C PHE A 116 -17.25 13.79 9.87
N GLY A 117 -16.09 13.19 10.17
CA GLY A 117 -15.82 12.64 11.50
C GLY A 117 -14.34 12.73 11.89
N GLU A 118 -14.08 13.26 13.09
CA GLU A 118 -12.75 13.24 13.70
C GLU A 118 -12.35 11.81 14.10
N GLY A 119 -11.07 11.47 13.95
CA GLY A 119 -10.57 10.13 14.31
C GLY A 119 -11.02 9.00 13.38
N LEU A 120 -11.51 9.31 12.17
CA LEU A 120 -11.86 8.34 11.12
C LEU A 120 -10.81 8.33 10.01
N GLY A 121 -9.60 7.88 10.35
CA GLY A 121 -8.53 7.64 9.39
C GLY A 121 -8.59 6.21 8.82
N PHE A 122 -8.21 6.05 7.54
CA PHE A 122 -8.23 4.76 6.86
C PHE A 122 -6.89 4.46 6.19
N ALA A 123 -6.42 3.24 6.37
CA ALA A 123 -5.22 2.72 5.74
C ALA A 123 -5.51 1.43 4.96
N ILE A 124 -4.89 1.28 3.80
CA ILE A 124 -4.86 0.04 3.02
C ILE A 124 -4.06 -0.99 3.83
N PRO A 125 -4.62 -2.16 4.18
CA PRO A 125 -3.94 -3.16 4.99
C PRO A 125 -2.67 -3.70 4.35
N VAL A 126 -1.69 -4.08 5.19
CA VAL A 126 -0.42 -4.66 4.74
C VAL A 126 -0.60 -5.89 3.85
N ALA A 127 -1.65 -6.67 4.05
CA ALA A 127 -1.96 -7.82 3.19
C ALA A 127 -2.22 -7.41 1.72
N ILE A 128 -2.95 -6.32 1.51
CA ILE A 128 -3.21 -5.77 0.16
C ILE A 128 -1.92 -5.20 -0.42
N LEU A 129 -1.12 -4.47 0.38
CA LEU A 129 0.18 -3.96 -0.05
C LEU A 129 1.11 -5.10 -0.50
N LYS A 130 1.23 -6.17 0.29
CA LYS A 130 2.04 -7.35 -0.04
C LYS A 130 1.54 -8.01 -1.31
N HIS A 131 0.21 -8.18 -1.47
CA HIS A 131 -0.36 -8.72 -2.68
C HIS A 131 -0.01 -7.87 -3.91
N PHE A 132 -0.14 -6.55 -3.82
CA PHE A 132 0.22 -5.62 -4.88
C PHE A 132 1.71 -5.73 -5.26
N LEU A 133 2.61 -5.72 -4.28
CA LEU A 133 4.05 -5.81 -4.52
C LEU A 133 4.47 -7.15 -5.12
N SER A 134 3.95 -8.26 -4.60
CA SER A 134 4.25 -9.61 -5.10
C SER A 134 3.71 -9.84 -6.52
N ASN A 135 2.68 -9.09 -6.93
CA ASN A 135 2.04 -9.22 -8.24
C ASN A 135 2.22 -7.96 -9.11
N GLN A 136 3.28 -7.18 -8.86
CA GLN A 136 3.52 -5.90 -9.54
C GLN A 136 3.49 -5.99 -11.08
N GLU A 137 3.85 -7.14 -11.67
CA GLU A 137 3.80 -7.37 -13.12
C GLU A 137 2.37 -7.37 -13.69
N ALA A 138 1.40 -7.89 -12.92
CA ALA A 138 -0.01 -7.88 -13.31
C ALA A 138 -0.61 -6.47 -13.30
N PHE A 139 0.04 -5.54 -12.59
CA PHE A 139 -0.31 -4.13 -12.45
C PHE A 139 0.68 -3.21 -13.18
N ALA A 140 1.52 -3.75 -14.07
CA ALA A 140 2.54 -2.97 -14.76
C ALA A 140 1.94 -1.77 -15.48
N PHE A 141 2.54 -0.59 -15.26
CA PHE A 141 2.05 0.65 -15.85
C PHE A 141 2.44 0.74 -17.33
N ASP A 142 1.46 1.01 -18.19
CA ASP A 142 1.66 1.31 -19.61
C ASP A 142 1.00 2.64 -19.97
N LYS A 143 1.83 3.62 -20.31
CA LYS A 143 1.40 4.97 -20.72
C LYS A 143 0.50 4.99 -21.95
N ASN A 144 0.57 3.94 -22.79
CA ASN A 144 -0.19 3.84 -24.04
C ASN A 144 -1.49 3.03 -23.87
N ASN A 145 -1.73 2.46 -22.68
CA ASN A 145 -2.92 1.66 -22.39
C ASN A 145 -3.47 2.03 -21.01
N SER A 146 -4.38 3.01 -20.99
CA SER A 146 -4.96 3.58 -19.76
C SER A 146 -5.81 2.61 -18.92
N ASN A 147 -6.06 1.38 -19.39
CA ASN A 147 -6.76 0.33 -18.62
C ASN A 147 -5.81 -0.45 -17.70
N THR A 148 -4.76 0.18 -17.14
CA THR A 148 -3.71 -0.51 -16.37
C THR A 148 -4.27 -1.25 -15.16
N GLY A 149 -4.25 -2.58 -15.24
CA GLY A 149 -4.68 -3.54 -14.22
C GLY A 149 -5.45 -4.71 -14.85
N TYR A 150 -4.86 -5.91 -14.83
CA TYR A 150 -5.32 -7.17 -15.46
C TYR A 150 -4.89 -7.40 -16.92
N ARG A 151 -3.61 -7.67 -17.11
CA ARG A 151 -3.19 -8.59 -18.19
C ARG A 151 -3.38 -10.03 -17.68
N TYR A 152 -4.49 -10.66 -18.05
CA TYR A 152 -4.57 -12.12 -17.97
C TYR A 152 -3.51 -12.67 -18.92
N PHE A 153 -2.62 -13.55 -18.44
CA PHE A 153 -1.86 -14.39 -19.36
C PHE A 153 -2.85 -15.14 -20.23
N ASP A 154 -2.51 -15.37 -21.49
CA ASP A 154 -3.28 -16.29 -22.31
C ASP A 154 -3.40 -17.60 -21.52
N PRO A 155 -4.62 -18.12 -21.29
CA PRO A 155 -4.77 -19.41 -20.66
C PRO A 155 -3.93 -20.40 -21.47
N PRO A 156 -3.19 -21.32 -20.82
CA PRO A 156 -2.35 -22.26 -21.53
C PRO A 156 -3.15 -22.91 -22.65
N ARG A 157 -2.63 -22.83 -23.88
CA ARG A 157 -3.35 -23.32 -25.07
C ARG A 157 -3.73 -24.78 -24.81
N ARG A 158 -5.03 -25.04 -24.81
CA ARG A 158 -5.57 -26.38 -24.60
C ARG A 158 -5.01 -27.30 -25.68
N ARG A 159 -4.23 -28.32 -25.29
CA ARG A 159 -3.79 -29.36 -26.22
C ARG A 159 -4.96 -30.23 -26.71
N ASN A 160 -6.05 -30.30 -25.94
CA ASN A 160 -7.28 -30.99 -26.32
C ASN A 160 -8.51 -30.20 -25.82
N PRO A 161 -9.40 -29.71 -26.71
CA PRO A 161 -10.56 -28.88 -26.33
C PRO A 161 -11.62 -29.60 -25.50
N LYS A 162 -11.67 -30.93 -25.55
CA LYS A 162 -12.84 -31.72 -25.10
C LYS A 162 -12.85 -32.06 -23.61
N ASN A 163 -11.71 -32.03 -22.92
CA ASN A 163 -11.64 -32.40 -21.50
C ASN A 163 -10.95 -31.30 -20.69
N PRO A 164 -11.65 -30.58 -19.81
CA PRO A 164 -10.98 -29.74 -18.83
C PRO A 164 -10.13 -30.62 -17.90
N PRO A 165 -8.93 -30.16 -17.49
CA PRO A 165 -8.15 -30.89 -16.50
C PRO A 165 -8.95 -30.94 -15.18
N VAL A 166 -8.92 -32.10 -14.52
CA VAL A 166 -9.44 -32.25 -13.16
C VAL A 166 -8.67 -31.27 -12.29
N PRO A 167 -9.34 -30.41 -11.50
CA PRO A 167 -8.66 -29.53 -10.55
C PRO A 167 -7.73 -30.38 -9.69
N GLN A 168 -6.44 -30.06 -9.69
CA GLN A 168 -5.54 -30.67 -8.72
C GLN A 168 -6.01 -30.19 -7.35
N PRO A 169 -6.22 -31.09 -6.37
CA PRO A 169 -6.51 -30.65 -5.01
C PRO A 169 -5.38 -29.71 -4.60
N GLU A 170 -5.76 -28.53 -4.12
CA GLU A 170 -4.83 -27.53 -3.60
C GLU A 170 -3.83 -28.26 -2.69
N ALA A 171 -2.54 -28.09 -2.97
CA ALA A 171 -1.52 -28.50 -2.02
C ALA A 171 -1.82 -27.74 -0.73
N LYS A 172 -2.37 -28.44 0.25
CA LYS A 172 -2.59 -27.90 1.58
C LYS A 172 -1.25 -27.41 2.12
N PRO A 173 -1.21 -26.24 2.78
CA PRO A 173 -0.02 -25.81 3.51
C PRO A 173 0.37 -26.82 4.60
#